data_AF-A0A0L1LRC9-F1
#
_entry.id   AF-A0A0L1LRC9-F1
#
_cell.length_a   1.000
_cell.length_b   1.000
_cell.length_c   1.000
_cell.angle_alpha   90.00
_cell.angle_beta   90.00
_cell.angle_gamma   90.00
#
_symmetry.space_group_name_H-M   'P 1'
#
loop_
_entity.id
_entity.type
_entity.pdbx_description
1 polymer ?
#
loop_
_entity_poly.entity_id
_entity_poly.type
_entity_poly.pdbx_seq_one_letter_code
_entity_poly.pdbx_strand_id
1 'polypeptide(L)'
;MASAGETVVVAALDAGCDPRYGDNARVAVSVTDAAGVEVLKDTAPMADAGSFTYRFEVPAGVAAGEALVSAYPHNVDWCDDTGVNNRAAAGVPTLGRVSCAERLVPFTVR
;
A
#
# COMPACT_ATOMS: atom_id res chain seq x y z
N MET A 1 5.09 2.90 18.75
CA MET A 1 6.43 2.29 18.75
C MET A 1 6.24 0.80 18.85
N ALA A 2 7.02 -0.01 18.15
CA ALA A 2 6.93 -1.47 18.18
C ALA A 2 8.31 -2.08 18.44
N SER A 3 8.38 -3.22 19.11
CA SER A 3 9.61 -3.99 19.25
C SER A 3 9.64 -5.20 18.31
N ALA A 4 10.82 -5.78 18.09
CA ALA A 4 10.93 -7.04 17.35
C ALA A 4 10.01 -8.12 17.94
N GLY A 5 9.26 -8.81 17.08
CA GLY A 5 8.23 -9.79 17.46
C GLY A 5 6.88 -9.19 17.86
N GLU A 6 6.74 -7.87 17.95
CA GLU A 6 5.44 -7.23 18.20
C GLU A 6 4.60 -7.16 16.92
N THR A 7 3.29 -7.35 17.04
CA THR A 7 2.37 -7.21 15.91
C THR A 7 2.03 -5.74 15.63
N VAL A 8 2.29 -5.30 14.40
CA VAL A 8 1.84 -4.01 13.87
C VAL A 8 0.60 -4.22 12.99
N VAL A 9 -0.34 -3.27 13.05
CA VAL A 9 -1.56 -3.28 12.23
C VAL A 9 -1.55 -2.07 11.29
N VAL A 10 -1.76 -2.32 10.01
CA VAL A 10 -1.91 -1.32 8.96
C VAL A 10 -3.32 -1.43 8.40
N ALA A 11 -4.07 -0.34 8.36
CA ALA A 11 -5.44 -0.36 7.89
C ALA A 11 -5.84 0.95 7.22
N ALA A 12 -6.81 0.85 6.32
CA ALA A 12 -7.49 1.98 5.72
C ALA A 12 -9.00 1.73 5.65
N LEU A 13 -9.77 2.81 5.73
CA LEU A 13 -11.20 2.80 5.46
C LEU A 13 -11.45 2.94 3.95
N ASP A 14 -12.69 2.71 3.53
CA ASP A 14 -13.09 2.93 2.15
C ASP A 14 -12.85 4.39 1.74
N ALA A 15 -12.45 4.60 0.50
CA ALA A 15 -12.22 5.94 -0.01
C ALA A 15 -13.56 6.62 -0.34
N GLY A 16 -13.66 7.93 -0.04
CA GLY A 16 -14.85 8.72 -0.35
C GLY A 16 -15.03 9.07 -1.82
N CYS A 17 -14.06 8.75 -2.69
CA CYS A 17 -14.09 9.02 -4.12
C CYS A 17 -14.76 7.91 -4.96
N ASP A 18 -15.40 6.93 -4.31
CA ASP A 18 -16.06 5.77 -4.95
C ASP A 18 -15.16 5.03 -5.96
N PRO A 19 -13.95 4.59 -5.54
CA PRO A 19 -13.12 3.78 -6.41
C PRO A 19 -13.76 2.40 -6.61
N ARG A 20 -13.37 1.73 -7.70
CA ARG A 20 -13.87 0.40 -8.09
C ARG A 20 -12.71 -0.51 -8.47
N TYR A 21 -11.99 -1.00 -7.48
CA TYR A 21 -10.81 -1.86 -7.65
C TYR A 21 -11.15 -3.32 -8.03
N GLY A 22 -12.41 -3.72 -7.88
CA GLY A 22 -12.94 -5.05 -8.18
C GLY A 22 -12.92 -6.02 -7.00
N ASP A 23 -13.70 -7.10 -7.13
CA ASP A 23 -13.97 -8.05 -6.03
C ASP A 23 -12.74 -8.86 -5.55
N ASN A 24 -11.66 -8.87 -6.34
CA ASN A 24 -10.39 -9.53 -5.99
C ASN A 24 -9.26 -8.50 -5.80
N ALA A 25 -9.62 -7.26 -5.48
CA ALA A 25 -8.65 -6.20 -5.22
C ALA A 25 -7.69 -6.62 -4.11
N ARG A 26 -6.44 -6.18 -4.26
CA ARG A 26 -5.37 -6.43 -3.31
C ARG A 26 -4.64 -5.14 -3.00
N VAL A 27 -4.08 -5.06 -1.80
CA VAL A 27 -3.14 -4.03 -1.39
C VAL A 27 -1.74 -4.64 -1.37
N ALA A 28 -0.74 -3.92 -1.88
CA ALA A 28 0.67 -4.20 -1.67
C ALA A 28 1.12 -3.40 -0.45
N VAL A 29 1.78 -4.06 0.50
CA VAL A 29 2.33 -3.44 1.71
C VAL A 29 3.83 -3.68 1.75
N SER A 30 4.60 -2.63 2.03
CA SER A 30 6.03 -2.75 2.27
C SER A 30 6.45 -2.02 3.55
N VAL A 31 7.50 -2.52 4.18
CA VAL A 31 8.14 -1.88 5.34
C VAL A 31 9.62 -1.70 5.06
N THR A 32 10.10 -0.48 5.22
CA THR A 32 11.51 -0.11 5.15
C THR A 32 11.98 0.29 6.54
N ASP A 33 13.07 -0.29 7.03
CA ASP A 33 13.61 0.02 8.35
C ASP A 33 14.41 1.34 8.38
N ALA A 34 14.93 1.69 9.56
CA ALA A 34 15.71 2.91 9.76
C ALA A 34 17.04 2.95 8.99
N ALA A 35 17.54 1.80 8.54
CA ALA A 35 18.73 1.70 7.68
C ALA A 35 18.40 1.85 6.19
N GLY A 36 17.11 2.01 5.83
CA GLY A 36 16.65 2.08 4.45
C GLY A 36 16.50 0.70 3.79
N VAL A 37 16.47 -0.39 4.57
CA VAL A 37 16.34 -1.75 4.05
C VAL A 37 14.87 -2.15 4.01
N GLU A 38 14.38 -2.66 2.87
CA GLU A 38 13.06 -3.29 2.78
C GLU A 38 13.08 -4.61 3.57
N VAL A 39 12.37 -4.64 4.68
CA VAL A 39 12.30 -5.79 5.60
C VAL A 39 11.00 -6.58 5.45
N LEU A 40 10.02 -6.03 4.75
CA LEU A 40 8.76 -6.69 4.42
C LEU A 40 8.24 -6.20 3.07
N LYS A 41 7.72 -7.13 2.28
CA LYS A 41 6.95 -6.88 1.06
C LYS A 41 5.93 -7.99 0.85
N ASP A 42 4.66 -7.63 0.86
CA ASP A 42 3.56 -8.60 0.80
C ASP A 42 2.31 -8.03 0.12
N THR A 43 1.33 -8.88 -0.15
CA THR A 43 0.01 -8.48 -0.62
C THR A 43 -1.11 -9.03 0.27
N ALA A 44 -2.15 -8.24 0.48
CA ALA A 44 -3.32 -8.62 1.26
C ALA A 44 -4.64 -8.31 0.51
N PRO A 45 -5.75 -8.96 0.88
CA PRO A 45 -7.07 -8.59 0.35
C PRO A 45 -7.41 -7.12 0.64
N MET A 46 -8.06 -6.49 -0.33
CA MET A 46 -8.58 -5.12 -0.23
C MET A 46 -10.02 -5.12 -0.78
N ALA A 47 -10.90 -4.31 -0.20
CA ALA A 47 -12.25 -4.14 -0.71
C ALA A 47 -12.24 -3.40 -2.06
N ASP A 48 -13.32 -3.56 -2.83
CA ASP A 48 -13.58 -2.81 -4.08
C ASP A 48 -13.42 -1.29 -3.88
N ALA A 49 -13.85 -0.78 -2.72
CA ALA A 49 -13.77 0.63 -2.35
C ALA A 49 -12.47 1.04 -1.63
N GLY A 50 -11.50 0.13 -1.50
CA GLY A 50 -10.14 0.43 -1.04
C GLY A 50 -9.85 0.18 0.45
N SER A 51 -10.82 -0.19 1.28
CA SER A 51 -10.53 -0.58 2.66
C SER A 51 -9.70 -1.86 2.75
N PHE A 52 -8.84 -1.93 3.76
CA PHE A 52 -8.08 -3.14 4.08
C PHE A 52 -7.64 -3.16 5.55
N THR A 53 -7.21 -4.32 6.01
CA THR A 53 -6.47 -4.48 7.27
C THR A 53 -5.39 -5.54 7.05
N TYR A 54 -4.16 -5.18 7.37
CA TYR A 54 -2.98 -6.03 7.30
C TYR A 54 -2.28 -6.07 8.65
N ARG A 55 -1.74 -7.22 9.01
CA ARG A 55 -1.03 -7.45 10.27
C ARG A 55 0.29 -8.11 9.96
N PHE A 56 1.36 -7.60 10.53
CA PHE A 56 2.68 -8.23 10.45
C PHE A 56 3.38 -8.18 11.80
N GLU A 57 4.26 -9.15 12.05
CA GLU A 57 5.17 -9.11 13.18
C GLU A 57 6.46 -8.40 12.76
N VAL A 58 6.98 -7.50 13.60
CA VAL A 58 8.25 -6.82 13.31
C VAL A 58 9.38 -7.88 13.26
N PRO A 59 10.06 -8.05 12.11
CA PRO A 59 11.09 -9.08 11.98
C PRO A 59 12.23 -8.91 13.00
N ALA A 60 12.80 -10.03 13.44
CA ALA A 60 14.02 -10.01 14.23
C ALA A 60 15.18 -9.42 13.41
N GLY A 61 15.92 -8.48 14.00
CA GLY A 61 17.05 -7.82 13.34
C GLY A 61 16.70 -6.56 12.53
N VAL A 62 15.45 -6.10 12.58
CA VAL A 62 15.09 -4.75 12.10
C VAL A 62 15.92 -3.69 12.82
N ALA A 63 16.45 -2.72 12.07
CA ALA A 63 17.13 -1.58 12.66
C ALA A 63 16.19 -0.74 13.55
N ALA A 64 16.60 -0.51 14.80
CA ALA A 64 15.89 0.41 15.69
C ALA A 64 15.93 1.83 15.12
N GLY A 65 14.83 2.58 15.26
CA GLY A 65 14.68 3.91 14.71
C GLY A 65 13.36 4.13 13.96
N GLU A 66 13.31 5.16 13.13
CA GLU A 66 12.15 5.44 12.29
C GLU A 66 12.12 4.49 11.10
N ALA A 67 11.08 3.66 11.03
CA ALA A 67 10.76 2.81 9.90
C ALA A 67 9.56 3.39 9.13
N LEU A 68 9.44 3.03 7.87
CA LEU A 68 8.43 3.54 6.94
C LEU A 68 7.56 2.38 6.47
N VAL A 69 6.25 2.56 6.55
CA VAL A 69 5.26 1.65 5.94
C VAL A 69 4.67 2.32 4.71
N SER A 70 4.56 1.57 3.62
CA SER A 70 3.80 1.93 2.44
C SER A 70 2.67 0.92 2.21
N ALA A 71 1.54 1.40 1.70
CA ALA A 71 0.43 0.55 1.28
C ALA A 71 -0.29 1.17 0.07
N TYR A 72 -0.43 0.41 -1.02
CA TYR A 72 -1.11 0.86 -2.24
C TYR A 72 -1.85 -0.28 -2.94
N PRO A 73 -2.94 -0.01 -3.70
CA PRO A 73 -3.58 -1.00 -4.54
C PRO A 73 -2.58 -1.74 -5.45
N HIS A 74 -2.56 -3.06 -5.37
CA HIS A 74 -1.62 -3.92 -6.08
C HIS A 74 -2.09 -4.16 -7.53
N ASN A 75 -1.17 -4.05 -8.50
CA ASN A 75 -1.43 -4.26 -9.93
C ASN A 75 -2.60 -3.42 -10.49
N VAL A 76 -2.91 -2.31 -9.84
CA VAL A 76 -3.78 -1.28 -10.42
C VAL A 76 -2.87 -0.31 -11.15
N ASP A 77 -3.22 0.07 -12.38
CA ASP A 77 -2.59 1.18 -13.07
C ASP A 77 -2.99 2.47 -12.32
N TRP A 78 -2.26 2.73 -11.23
CA TRP A 78 -2.47 3.86 -10.35
C TRP A 78 -2.04 5.11 -11.10
N CYS A 79 -2.99 5.79 -11.72
CA CYS A 79 -2.79 7.05 -12.42
C CYS A 79 -4.14 7.75 -12.63
N ASP A 80 -4.80 8.18 -11.55
CA ASP A 80 -5.86 9.21 -11.67
C ASP A 80 -6.19 9.91 -10.33
N ASP A 81 -5.44 10.98 -10.01
CA ASP A 81 -5.86 11.99 -9.03
C ASP A 81 -6.75 13.09 -9.68
N THR A 82 -7.21 12.92 -10.93
CA THR A 82 -8.02 13.93 -11.65
C THR A 82 -9.53 13.65 -11.63
N GLY A 83 -9.96 12.48 -11.16
CA GLY A 83 -11.37 12.09 -11.14
C GLY A 83 -11.92 11.70 -12.52
N VAL A 84 -11.06 11.25 -13.43
CA VAL A 84 -11.38 10.79 -14.77
C VAL A 84 -11.07 9.30 -14.92
N ASN A 85 -12.13 8.51 -15.10
CA ASN A 85 -12.08 7.06 -15.32
C ASN A 85 -11.22 6.68 -16.54
N ASN A 86 -9.95 6.31 -16.32
CA ASN A 86 -8.98 5.90 -17.35
C ASN A 86 -9.20 4.46 -17.89
N ARG A 87 -10.42 3.92 -17.83
CA ARG A 87 -10.72 2.58 -18.35
C ARG A 87 -10.61 2.55 -19.88
N ALA A 88 -9.84 1.57 -20.37
CA ALA A 88 -9.86 1.14 -21.75
C ALA A 88 -11.24 0.59 -22.15
N ALA A 89 -11.84 1.16 -23.20
CA ALA A 89 -12.92 0.53 -23.96
C ALA A 89 -12.33 -0.43 -25.03
N ALA A 90 -13.16 -1.26 -25.67
CA ALA A 90 -12.72 -2.15 -26.74
C ALA A 90 -12.03 -1.36 -27.88
N GLY A 91 -10.74 -1.64 -28.11
CA GLY A 91 -9.83 -0.92 -29.01
C GLY A 91 -8.39 -0.96 -28.46
N VAL A 92 -7.37 -0.52 -29.22
CA VAL A 92 -5.98 -0.48 -28.74
C VAL A 92 -5.80 0.74 -27.83
N PRO A 93 -5.64 0.59 -26.51
CA PRO A 93 -5.47 1.72 -25.61
C PRO A 93 -3.98 2.01 -25.44
N THR A 94 -3.57 3.25 -25.68
CA THR A 94 -2.23 3.73 -25.30
C THR A 94 -2.32 4.27 -23.88
N LEU A 95 -1.95 3.46 -22.89
CA LEU A 95 -1.91 3.87 -21.48
C LEU A 95 -0.56 4.53 -21.19
N GLY A 96 -0.60 5.77 -20.69
CA GLY A 96 0.58 6.54 -20.30
C GLY A 96 0.73 6.55 -18.78
N ARG A 97 1.95 6.35 -18.30
CA ARG A 97 2.30 6.39 -16.87
C ARG A 97 2.30 7.83 -16.38
N VAL A 98 1.27 8.23 -15.63
CA VAL A 98 1.09 9.58 -15.03
C VAL A 98 1.07 9.53 -13.48
N SER A 99 2.18 9.05 -12.90
CA SER A 99 2.73 9.32 -11.56
C SER A 99 1.78 9.74 -10.40
N CYS A 100 1.80 8.98 -9.28
CA CYS A 100 1.68 9.55 -7.94
C CYS A 100 2.85 9.11 -7.05
N ALA A 101 3.30 10.03 -6.19
CA ALA A 101 4.32 9.75 -5.19
C ALA A 101 3.79 8.75 -4.14
N GLU A 102 4.62 7.77 -3.78
CA GLU A 102 4.29 6.77 -2.77
C GLU A 102 4.05 7.44 -1.40
N ARG A 103 2.93 7.11 -0.74
CA ARG A 103 2.64 7.60 0.61
C ARG A 103 3.36 6.74 1.63
N LEU A 104 4.33 7.32 2.31
CA LEU A 104 5.08 6.69 3.41
C LEU A 104 4.54 7.15 4.76
N VAL A 105 4.22 6.20 5.63
CA VAL A 105 3.78 6.45 7.00
C VAL A 105 4.88 6.03 7.96
N PRO A 106 5.47 6.95 8.75
CA PRO A 106 6.52 6.61 9.69
C PRO A 106 5.95 5.92 10.93
N PHE A 107 6.72 4.99 11.48
CA PHE A 107 6.54 4.44 12.83
C PHE A 107 7.89 4.12 13.47
N THR A 108 7.96 4.12 14.80
CA THR A 108 9.23 3.86 15.51
C THR A 108 9.38 2.40 15.88
N VAL A 109 10.53 1.81 15.56
CA VAL A 109 10.99 0.51 16.06
C VAL A 109 11.97 0.71 17.21
N ARG A 110 11.84 -0.09 18.27
CA ARG A 110 12.74 -0.12 19.43
C ARG A 110 13.57 -1.39 19.48
#